data_AF-A0A0Q2XTQ1-F1
#
_entry.id   AF-A0A0Q2XTQ1-F1
#
_cell.length_a   1.000
_cell.length_b   1.000
_cell.length_c   1.000
_cell.angle_alpha   90.00
_cell.angle_beta   90.00
_cell.angle_gamma   90.00
#
_symmetry.space_group_name_H-M   'P 1'
#
loop_
_entity.id
_entity.type
_entity.pdbx_description
1 polymer ?
#
loop_
_entity_poly.entity_id
_entity_poly.type
_entity_poly.pdbx_seq_one_letter_code
_entity_poly.pdbx_strand_id
1 'polypeptide(L)' 'MSAPKTDLDKQEKRHRGALTGIGTVVIFALLLLAGLLFLLSADGNEPEGAEVQIDGRTGAEVTAETE' A
#
# COMPACT_ATOMS: atom_id res chain seq x y z
N MET A 1 12.42 -11.49 48.35
CA MET A 1 12.88 -10.31 47.59
C MET A 1 11.66 -9.69 46.92
N SER A 2 11.27 -8.48 47.30
CA SER A 2 10.20 -7.73 46.62
C SER A 2 10.76 -7.13 45.33
N ALA A 3 9.96 -7.14 44.25
CA ALA A 3 10.38 -6.63 42.95
C ALA A 3 10.76 -5.14 43.03
N PRO A 4 11.76 -4.68 42.25
CA PRO A 4 12.13 -3.27 42.19
C PRO A 4 10.93 -2.42 41.77
N LYS A 5 10.68 -1.29 42.45
CA LYS A 5 9.72 -0.29 41.99
C LYS A 5 10.29 0.41 40.77
N THR A 6 9.86 0.01 39.59
CA THR A 6 10.22 0.67 38.33
C THR A 6 9.43 1.96 38.17
N ASP A 7 10.10 3.05 37.80
CA ASP A 7 9.50 4.37 37.57
C ASP A 7 8.81 4.42 36.21
N LEU A 8 7.64 3.76 36.11
CA LEU A 8 6.88 3.61 34.86
C LEU A 8 6.24 4.92 34.41
N ASP A 9 5.78 5.76 35.34
CA ASP A 9 5.11 7.03 35.01
C ASP A 9 6.07 8.04 34.35
N LYS A 10 7.32 8.08 34.83
CA LYS A 10 8.36 8.94 34.26
C LYS A 10 8.82 8.45 32.89
N GLN A 11 8.83 7.14 32.72
CA GLN A 11 9.06 6.49 31.45
C GLN A 11 7.95 6.89 30.47
N GLU A 12 6.69 6.66 30.82
CA GLU A 12 5.53 6.92 29.95
C GLU A 12 5.58 8.33 29.34
N LYS A 13 5.79 9.34 30.18
CA LYS A 13 5.88 10.75 29.77
C LYS A 13 6.99 11.02 28.76
N ARG A 14 8.11 10.32 28.84
CA ARG A 14 9.26 10.50 27.93
C ARG A 14 9.02 9.87 26.56
N HIS A 15 8.31 8.76 26.47
CA HIS A 15 8.03 8.11 25.18
C HIS A 15 6.74 8.60 24.51
N ARG A 16 5.84 9.27 25.23
CA ARG A 16 4.63 9.84 24.64
C ARG A 16 4.91 10.66 23.37
N GLY A 17 5.93 11.52 23.38
CA GLY A 17 6.32 12.28 22.19
C GLY A 17 6.73 11.42 20.99
N ALA A 18 7.54 10.38 21.23
CA ALA A 18 7.96 9.44 20.19
C ALA A 18 6.79 8.63 19.64
N LEU A 19 5.90 8.14 20.51
CA LEU A 19 4.70 7.39 20.12
C LEU A 19 3.75 8.25 19.28
N THR A 20 3.55 9.52 19.66
CA THR A 20 2.78 10.47 18.85
C THR A 20 3.43 10.69 17.49
N GLY A 21 4.76 10.88 17.43
CA GLY A 21 5.48 11.04 16.17
C GLY A 21 5.32 9.85 15.22
N ILE A 22 5.49 8.63 15.75
CA ILE A 22 5.26 7.39 14.98
C ILE A 22 3.81 7.32 14.49
N GLY A 23 2.83 7.59 15.35
CA GLY A 23 1.43 7.61 14.98
C GLY A 23 1.13 8.58 13.84
N THR A 24 1.69 9.80 13.88
CA THR A 24 1.53 10.81 12.83
C THR A 24 2.12 10.33 11.49
N VAL A 25 3.31 9.74 11.50
CA VAL A 25 3.96 9.24 10.28
C VAL A 25 3.16 8.08 9.67
N VAL A 26 2.63 7.17 10.50
CA VAL A 26 1.77 6.08 10.04
C VAL A 26 0.51 6.61 9.37
N ILE A 27 -0.18 7.59 9.99
CA ILE A 27 -1.36 8.22 9.39
C ILE A 27 -1.02 8.87 8.05
N PHE A 28 0.10 9.61 7.98
CA PHE A 28 0.54 10.23 6.75
C PHE A 28 0.80 9.21 5.63
N ALA A 29 1.48 8.10 5.95
CA ALA A 29 1.72 7.03 5.00
C ALA A 29 0.42 6.39 4.48
N LEU A 30 -0.57 6.20 5.36
CA LEU A 30 -1.89 5.68 4.97
C LEU A 30 -2.63 6.64 4.02
N LEU A 31 -2.53 7.95 4.25
CA LEU A 31 -3.12 8.96 3.35
C LEU A 31 -2.47 8.93 1.97
N LEU A 32 -1.14 8.82 1.90
CA LEU A 32 -0.42 8.69 0.62
C LEU A 32 -0.81 7.40 -0.11
N LEU A 33 -0.89 6.28 0.61
CA LEU A 33 -1.31 5.00 0.03
C LEU A 33 -2.74 5.08 -0.51
N ALA A 34 -3.68 5.66 0.24
CA ALA A 34 -5.04 5.86 -0.22
C ALA A 34 -5.11 6.73 -1.49
N GLY A 35 -4.30 7.80 -1.55
CA GLY A 35 -4.17 8.64 -2.75
C GLY A 35 -3.62 7.88 -3.95
N LEU A 36 -2.58 7.06 -3.75
CA LEU A 36 -2.01 6.22 -4.81
C LEU A 36 -3.03 5.22 -5.35
N LEU A 37 -3.77 4.55 -4.47
CA LEU A 37 -4.82 3.60 -4.86
C LEU A 37 -5.94 4.28 -5.65
N PHE A 38 -6.31 5.50 -5.25
CA PHE A 38 -7.30 6.30 -5.98
C PHE A 38 -6.82 6.61 -7.40
N LEU A 39 -5.57 7.05 -7.56
CA LEU A 39 -4.97 7.31 -8.88
C LEU A 39 -4.93 6.04 -9.74
N LEU A 40 -4.41 4.94 -9.20
CA LEU A 40 -4.34 3.67 -9.93
C LEU A 40 -5.72 3.13 -10.34
N SER A 41 -6.74 3.36 -9.50
CA SER A 41 -8.11 3.00 -9.83
C SER A 41 -8.74 3.92 -10.87
N ALA A 42 -8.34 5.19 -10.93
CA ALA A 42 -8.86 6.16 -11.88
C ALA A 42 -8.20 6.01 -13.27
N ASP A 43 -6.91 5.70 -13.30
CA ASP A 43 -6.12 5.57 -14.53
C ASP A 43 -6.28 4.21 -15.21
N GLY A 44 -7.06 3.28 -14.64
CA GLY A 44 -7.45 2.02 -15.25
C GLY A 44 -6.27 1.14 -15.68
N ASN A 45 -6.02 0.02 -15.00
CA ASN A 45 -5.20 -1.07 -15.57
C ASN A 45 -5.98 -1.77 -16.70
N GLU A 46 -6.49 -1.02 -17.68
CA GLU A 46 -7.00 -1.59 -18.91
C GLU A 46 -5.87 -2.41 -19.52
N PRO A 47 -6.06 -3.73 -19.69
CA PRO A 47 -5.06 -4.51 -20.38
C PRO A 47 -4.98 -3.95 -21.79
N GLU A 48 -3.87 -3.30 -22.13
CA GLU A 48 -3.50 -3.12 -23.52
C GLU A 48 -3.38 -4.53 -24.08
N GLY A 49 -4.41 -4.95 -24.82
CA GLY A 49 -4.40 -6.24 -25.50
C GLY A 49 -3.13 -6.31 -26.33
N ALA A 50 -2.39 -7.41 -26.22
CA ALA A 50 -1.22 -7.59 -27.05
C ALA A 50 -1.65 -7.51 -28.53
N GLU A 51 -0.84 -6.83 -29.36
CA GLU A 51 -1.07 -6.73 -30.81
C GLU A 51 -1.23 -8.12 -31.44
N VAL A 52 -0.56 -9.12 -30.86
CA VAL A 52 -0.73 -10.53 -31.21
C VAL A 52 -1.23 -11.29 -29.98
N GLN A 53 -2.40 -11.91 -30.10
CA GLN A 53 -3.00 -12.76 -29.06
C GLN A 53 -2.99 -14.22 -29.52
N ILE A 54 -2.90 -15.15 -28.58
CA ILE A 54 -2.98 -16.59 -28.87
C ILE A 54 -4.44 -17.02 -28.73
N ASP A 55 -5.01 -17.56 -29.80
CA ASP A 55 -6.33 -18.17 -29.76
C ASP A 55 -6.31 -19.38 -28.82
N GLY A 56 -7.04 -19.30 -27.70
CA GLY A 56 -7.12 -20.38 -26.70
C GLY A 56 -7.75 -21.68 -27.21
N ARG A 57 -8.37 -21.68 -28.40
CA ARG A 57 -8.96 -22.87 -29.03
C ARG A 57 -8.02 -23.56 -30.00
N THR A 58 -7.15 -22.81 -30.68
CA THR A 58 -6.33 -23.33 -31.79
C THR A 58 -4.83 -23.17 -31.59
N GLY A 59 -4.41 -22.29 -30.68
CA GLY A 59 -3.01 -21.93 -30.46
C GLY A 59 -2.42 -21.02 -31.54
N ALA A 60 -3.23 -20.54 -32.48
CA ALA A 60 -2.78 -19.64 -33.53
C ALA A 60 -2.54 -18.22 -32.99
N GLU A 61 -1.52 -17.55 -33.54
CA GLU A 61 -1.32 -16.12 -33.39
C GLU A 61 -2.41 -15.36 -34.17
N VAL A 62 -3.13 -14.48 -33.49
CA VAL A 62 -4.18 -13.61 -34.06
C VAL A 62 -3.80 -12.17 -33.80
N THR A 63 -3.64 -11.38 -34.86
CA THR A 63 -3.42 -9.94 -34.72
C THR A 63 -4.72 -9.30 -34.25
N ALA A 64 -4.66 -8.51 -33.17
CA ALA A 64 -5.78 -7.70 -32.72
C ALA A 64 -6.12 -6.68 -33.81
N GLU A 65 -7.31 -6.82 -34.43
CA GLU A 65 -7.80 -5.86 -35.41
C GLU A 65 -8.21 -4.58 -34.67
N THR A 66 -7.40 -3.53 -34.80
CA THR A 66 -7.72 -2.18 -34.30
C THR A 66 -8.77 -1.55 -35.21
N GLU A 67 -10.00 -1.36 -34.71
CA GLU A 67 -11.00 -0.46 -35.34
C GLU A 67 -10.74 1.01 -35.01
#